data_AF-A0A813GHR3-F1
#
_entry.id   AF-A0A813GHR3-F1
#
_cell.length_a   1.000
_cell.length_b   1.000
_cell.length_c   1.000
_cell.angle_alpha   90.00
_cell.angle_beta   90.00
_cell.angle_gamma   90.00
#
_symmetry.space_group_name_H-M   'P 1'
#
loop_
_entity.id
_entity.type
_entity.pdbx_description
1 polymer ?
#
loop_
_entity_poly.entity_id
_entity_poly.type
_entity_poly.pdbx_seq_one_letter_code
_entity_poly.pdbx_strand_id
1 'polypeptide(L)'
;MPMLRCRSGLLSLLLLAASGPQVVEGDSVLEILGSLKSFRDAGVDSFKILASELKKHGQDEDAQKARKWSDDWLSVLGLNKGLTGLAKDFVMNYLGRGTYHDKNGALIDSIKRVAHSFPEAGEDFDEDSLDDVHYYLRKVCKEGKILFAEGGSLNQMLTELVDILETKGVSSVLSEAMKGSDVVKQAFGYFAGSPPRISKTAEL
;
A
#
# COMPACT_ATOMS: atom_id res chain seq x y z
N MET A 1 -34.57 26.47 -53.02
CA MET A 1 -34.76 25.01 -52.81
C MET A 1 -34.47 24.68 -51.36
N PRO A 2 -35.29 23.82 -50.72
CA PRO A 2 -35.42 23.72 -49.27
C PRO A 2 -34.40 22.77 -48.62
N MET A 3 -34.22 22.99 -47.31
CA MET A 3 -33.37 22.27 -46.36
C MET A 3 -33.78 20.80 -46.19
N LEU A 4 -32.79 19.90 -46.04
CA LEU A 4 -32.98 18.58 -45.42
C LEU A 4 -32.25 18.55 -44.07
N ARG A 5 -33.05 18.47 -43.00
CA ARG A 5 -32.66 18.38 -41.59
C ARG A 5 -32.81 16.95 -41.07
N CYS A 6 -31.98 16.64 -40.08
CA CYS A 6 -32.21 15.77 -38.92
C CYS A 6 -32.74 14.35 -39.12
N ARG A 7 -31.84 13.36 -39.06
CA ARG A 7 -32.13 12.02 -38.50
C ARG A 7 -30.90 11.47 -37.77
N SER A 8 -30.72 11.82 -36.50
CA SER A 8 -29.74 11.16 -35.59
C SER A 8 -30.16 11.30 -34.12
N GLY A 9 -31.42 10.96 -33.80
CA GLY A 9 -32.00 11.17 -32.46
C GLY A 9 -32.32 9.89 -31.66
N LEU A 10 -31.99 8.69 -32.17
CA LEU A 10 -32.48 7.43 -31.57
C LEU A 10 -31.39 6.49 -31.03
N LEU A 11 -30.11 6.75 -31.28
CA LEU A 11 -29.02 5.92 -30.73
C LEU A 11 -28.58 6.35 -29.31
N SER A 12 -28.86 7.59 -28.90
CA SER A 12 -28.41 8.12 -27.60
C SER A 12 -29.26 7.68 -26.41
N LEU A 13 -30.48 7.16 -26.63
CA LEU A 13 -31.37 6.70 -25.56
C LEU A 13 -31.15 5.24 -25.13
N LEU A 14 -30.48 4.43 -25.94
CA LEU A 14 -30.16 3.03 -25.60
C LEU A 14 -28.89 2.86 -24.76
N LEU A 15 -28.02 3.86 -24.71
CA LEU A 15 -26.79 3.84 -23.89
C LEU A 15 -27.01 4.26 -22.43
N LEU A 16 -28.14 4.91 -22.10
CA LEU A 16 -28.47 5.30 -20.72
C LEU A 16 -29.11 4.19 -19.88
N ALA A 17 -29.57 3.09 -20.49
CA ALA A 17 -30.21 1.99 -19.78
C ALA A 17 -29.22 0.92 -19.27
N ALA A 18 -27.94 0.98 -19.65
CA ALA A 18 -26.92 0.02 -19.23
C ALA A 18 -26.10 0.46 -17.99
N SER A 19 -26.24 1.72 -17.57
CA SER A 19 -25.63 2.24 -16.34
C SER A 19 -26.56 2.02 -15.15
N GLY A 20 -26.81 0.76 -14.80
CA GLY A 20 -27.33 0.43 -13.47
C GLY A 20 -26.32 0.88 -12.41
N PRO A 21 -26.76 1.34 -11.23
CA PRO A 21 -25.85 1.67 -10.15
C PRO A 21 -25.07 0.40 -9.78
N GLN A 22 -23.79 0.36 -10.11
CA GLN A 22 -22.88 -0.59 -9.47
C GLN A 22 -22.84 -0.18 -8.00
N VAL A 23 -23.57 -0.93 -7.17
CA VAL A 23 -23.40 -0.87 -5.72
C VAL A 23 -22.00 -1.42 -5.48
N VAL A 24 -21.04 -0.52 -5.32
CA VAL A 24 -19.72 -0.86 -4.78
C VAL A 24 -19.99 -1.23 -3.34
N GLU A 25 -20.10 -2.52 -3.08
CA GLU A 25 -20.19 -3.07 -1.74
C GLU A 25 -18.86 -2.75 -1.05
N GLY A 26 -18.85 -1.71 -0.22
CA GLY A 26 -17.66 -1.34 0.54
C GLY A 26 -17.40 -2.37 1.63
N ASP A 27 -16.12 -2.65 1.90
CA ASP A 27 -15.73 -3.51 3.01
C ASP A 27 -16.38 -3.04 4.32
N SER A 28 -16.81 -3.97 5.15
CA SER A 28 -17.32 -3.66 6.47
C SER A 28 -16.23 -3.04 7.35
N VAL A 29 -16.62 -2.21 8.31
CA VAL A 29 -15.69 -1.62 9.29
C VAL A 29 -14.87 -2.71 10.01
N LEU A 30 -15.47 -3.88 10.26
CA LEU A 30 -14.79 -5.01 10.89
C LEU A 30 -13.71 -5.61 9.99
N GLU A 31 -13.95 -5.72 8.69
CA GLU A 31 -12.94 -6.19 7.72
C GLU A 31 -11.79 -5.21 7.60
N ILE A 32 -12.08 -3.90 7.52
CA ILE A 32 -11.05 -2.85 7.49
C ILE A 32 -10.16 -2.93 8.74
N LEU A 33 -10.78 -3.04 9.92
CA LEU A 33 -10.05 -3.17 11.19
C LEU A 33 -9.26 -4.48 11.27
N GLY A 34 -9.81 -5.57 10.73
CA GLY A 34 -9.12 -6.86 10.61
C GLY A 34 -7.87 -6.76 9.75
N SER A 35 -7.99 -6.25 8.53
CA SER A 35 -6.87 -6.03 7.61
C SER A 35 -5.81 -5.09 8.21
N LEU A 36 -6.24 -4.00 8.87
CA LEU A 36 -5.33 -3.06 9.51
C LEU A 36 -4.56 -3.70 10.67
N LYS A 37 -5.24 -4.50 11.51
CA LYS A 37 -4.59 -5.25 12.59
C LYS A 37 -3.58 -6.24 12.04
N SER A 38 -3.97 -7.02 11.03
CA SER A 38 -3.10 -8.01 10.38
C SER A 38 -1.87 -7.35 9.76
N PHE A 39 -2.04 -6.23 9.06
CA PHE A 39 -0.93 -5.44 8.53
C PHE A 39 0.01 -4.96 9.63
N ARG A 40 -0.54 -4.39 10.70
CA ARG A 40 0.26 -3.86 11.81
C ARG A 40 1.04 -4.95 12.52
N ASP A 41 0.40 -6.06 12.85
CA ASP A 41 1.06 -7.16 13.55
C ASP A 41 2.17 -7.77 12.66
N ALA A 42 1.89 -8.00 11.38
CA ALA A 42 2.89 -8.53 10.45
C ALA A 42 4.04 -7.55 10.20
N GLY A 43 3.77 -6.25 10.10
CA GLY A 43 4.79 -5.22 10.00
C GLY A 43 5.70 -5.19 11.24
N VAL A 44 5.12 -5.25 12.44
CA VAL A 44 5.90 -5.30 13.70
C VAL A 44 6.81 -6.53 13.72
N ASP A 45 6.29 -7.69 13.33
CA ASP A 45 7.06 -8.93 13.29
C ASP A 45 8.19 -8.87 12.25
N SER A 46 7.92 -8.37 11.04
CA SER A 46 8.95 -8.17 10.01
C SER A 46 10.05 -7.22 10.48
N PHE A 47 9.73 -6.08 11.10
CA PHE A 47 10.74 -5.16 11.60
C PHE A 47 11.52 -5.70 12.80
N LYS A 48 10.89 -6.54 13.63
CA LYS A 48 11.57 -7.25 14.71
C LYS A 48 12.59 -8.26 14.17
N ILE A 49 12.23 -9.02 13.13
CA ILE A 49 13.14 -9.94 12.44
C ILE A 49 14.27 -9.15 11.78
N LEU A 50 13.94 -8.12 11.01
CA LEU A 50 14.92 -7.24 10.36
C LEU A 50 15.95 -6.70 11.38
N ALA A 51 15.48 -6.14 12.49
CA ALA A 51 16.37 -5.64 13.52
C ALA A 51 17.21 -6.73 14.21
N SER A 52 16.68 -7.96 14.32
CA SER A 52 17.46 -9.10 14.83
C SER A 52 18.57 -9.48 13.86
N GLU A 53 18.28 -9.56 12.56
CA GLU A 53 19.27 -9.91 11.54
C GLU A 53 20.36 -8.83 11.40
N LEU A 54 19.97 -7.56 11.31
CA LEU A 54 20.93 -6.43 11.29
C LEU A 54 21.90 -6.51 12.49
N LYS A 55 21.37 -6.80 13.68
CA LYS A 55 22.19 -6.99 14.88
C LYS A 55 23.15 -8.19 14.77
N LYS A 56 22.69 -9.34 14.24
CA LYS A 56 23.57 -10.51 14.02
C LYS A 56 24.71 -10.20 13.05
N HIS A 57 24.48 -9.31 12.09
CA HIS A 57 25.49 -8.83 11.15
C HIS A 57 26.36 -7.66 11.69
N GLY A 58 26.25 -7.33 12.99
CA GLY A 58 27.04 -6.28 13.64
C GLY A 58 26.58 -4.86 13.34
N GLN A 59 25.36 -4.67 12.84
CA GLN A 59 24.78 -3.37 12.49
C GLN A 59 23.82 -2.89 13.60
N ASP A 60 24.36 -2.67 14.80
CA ASP A 60 23.56 -2.35 16.00
C ASP A 60 22.76 -1.04 15.87
N GLU A 61 23.35 0.01 15.27
CA GLU A 61 22.66 1.30 15.09
C GLU A 61 21.46 1.18 14.15
N ASP A 62 21.62 0.46 13.03
CA ASP A 62 20.55 0.28 12.06
C ASP A 62 19.47 -0.68 12.58
N ALA A 63 19.85 -1.70 13.35
CA ALA A 63 18.91 -2.51 14.11
C ALA A 63 18.06 -1.66 15.07
N GLN A 64 18.67 -0.67 15.75
CA GLN A 64 17.93 0.25 16.62
C GLN A 64 17.00 1.16 15.83
N LYS A 65 17.40 1.66 14.65
CA LYS A 65 16.54 2.45 13.76
C LYS A 65 15.31 1.64 13.33
N ALA A 66 15.50 0.39 12.90
CA ALA A 66 14.40 -0.50 12.50
C ALA A 66 13.40 -0.75 13.64
N ARG A 67 13.88 -1.01 14.86
CA ARG A 67 13.00 -1.16 16.05
C ARG A 67 12.24 0.12 16.35
N LYS A 68 12.97 1.23 16.40
CA LYS A 68 12.38 2.55 16.70
C LYS A 68 11.30 2.90 15.68
N TRP A 69 11.55 2.66 14.39
CA TRP A 69 10.58 2.90 13.33
C TRP A 69 9.29 2.09 13.54
N SER A 70 9.41 0.80 13.83
CA SER A 70 8.26 -0.05 14.14
C SER A 70 7.49 0.44 15.37
N ASP A 71 8.20 0.75 16.46
CA ASP A 71 7.59 1.24 17.70
C ASP A 71 6.89 2.60 17.50
N ASP A 72 7.52 3.49 16.74
CA ASP A 72 7.01 4.83 16.48
C ASP A 72 5.82 4.81 15.51
N TRP A 73 5.87 4.08 14.40
CA TRP A 73 4.90 4.19 13.31
C TRP A 73 3.85 3.08 13.26
N LEU A 74 4.13 1.90 13.82
CA LEU A 74 3.17 0.79 13.93
C LEU A 74 2.53 0.68 15.33
N SER A 75 2.84 1.62 16.23
CA SER A 75 2.06 1.81 17.46
C SER A 75 0.64 2.26 17.15
N VAL A 76 -0.31 1.83 17.98
CA VAL A 76 -1.72 2.24 17.84
C VAL A 76 -1.91 3.69 18.30
N LEU A 77 -1.20 4.09 19.36
CA LEU A 77 -1.37 5.38 20.02
C LEU A 77 -0.19 6.32 19.74
N GLY A 78 -0.51 7.55 19.32
CA GLY A 78 0.44 8.64 19.12
C GLY A 78 -0.27 9.83 18.49
N LEU A 79 -0.05 11.04 19.03
CA LEU A 79 -0.72 12.25 18.50
C LEU A 79 -0.15 12.69 17.14
N ASN A 80 1.15 12.47 16.94
CA ASN A 80 1.90 12.84 15.73
C ASN A 80 2.69 11.65 15.14
N LYS A 81 2.49 10.45 15.69
CA LYS A 81 3.13 9.19 15.31
C LYS A 81 2.12 8.05 15.46
N GLY A 82 2.49 6.84 15.05
CA GLY A 82 1.62 5.67 15.08
C GLY A 82 0.43 5.76 14.12
N LEU A 83 -0.38 4.72 14.09
CA LEU A 83 -1.52 4.60 13.18
C LEU A 83 -2.53 5.73 13.36
N THR A 84 -2.75 6.19 14.60
CA THR A 84 -3.66 7.31 14.88
C THR A 84 -3.13 8.63 14.32
N GLY A 85 -1.83 8.92 14.48
CA GLY A 85 -1.20 10.11 13.95
C GLY A 85 -1.17 10.13 12.41
N LEU A 86 -0.92 8.96 11.80
CA LEU A 86 -0.98 8.79 10.34
C LEU A 86 -2.41 8.97 9.80
N ALA A 87 -3.42 8.39 10.46
CA ALA A 87 -4.82 8.55 10.06
C ALA A 87 -5.29 10.00 10.20
N LYS A 88 -4.95 10.67 11.31
CA LYS A 88 -5.22 12.10 11.50
C LYS A 88 -4.59 12.94 10.40
N ASP A 89 -3.31 12.72 10.09
CA ASP A 89 -2.62 13.42 9.01
C ASP A 89 -3.35 13.19 7.67
N PHE A 90 -3.68 11.93 7.37
CA PHE A 90 -4.42 11.58 6.16
C PHE A 90 -5.75 12.34 6.03
N VAL A 91 -6.58 12.27 7.06
CA VAL A 91 -7.93 12.86 7.07
C VAL A 91 -7.88 14.38 6.99
N MET A 92 -6.98 15.01 7.75
CA MET A 92 -6.93 16.47 7.82
C MET A 92 -6.29 17.09 6.56
N ASN A 93 -5.35 16.39 5.94
CA ASN A 93 -4.50 16.97 4.91
C ASN A 93 -4.71 16.42 3.50
N TYR A 94 -5.40 15.30 3.30
CA TYR A 94 -5.45 14.64 1.98
C TYR A 94 -6.84 14.11 1.62
N LEU A 95 -7.62 13.63 2.60
CA LEU A 95 -8.97 13.15 2.34
C LEU A 95 -9.84 14.25 1.72
N GLY A 96 -10.43 13.97 0.55
CA GLY A 96 -11.30 14.89 -0.16
C GLY A 96 -10.57 15.99 -0.95
N ARG A 97 -9.24 16.02 -0.94
CA ARG A 97 -8.46 16.96 -1.77
C ARG A 97 -8.23 16.36 -3.16
N GLY A 98 -8.77 17.00 -4.19
CA GLY A 98 -8.60 16.57 -5.59
C GLY A 98 -7.12 16.35 -5.97
N THR A 99 -6.22 17.23 -5.50
CA THR A 99 -4.79 17.12 -5.79
C THR A 99 -4.13 15.83 -5.32
N TYR A 100 -4.64 15.20 -4.25
CA TYR A 100 -4.17 13.89 -3.81
C TYR A 100 -4.70 12.79 -4.73
N HIS A 101 -6.01 12.79 -4.97
CA HIS A 101 -6.67 11.77 -5.80
C HIS A 101 -6.22 11.79 -7.26
N ASP A 102 -5.87 12.95 -7.81
CA ASP A 102 -5.40 13.09 -9.18
C ASP A 102 -3.94 12.62 -9.37
N LYS A 103 -3.16 12.52 -8.29
CA LYS A 103 -1.71 12.28 -8.35
C LYS A 103 -1.27 10.98 -7.66
N ASN A 104 -2.13 10.32 -6.90
CA ASN A 104 -1.76 9.12 -6.15
C ASN A 104 -1.58 7.85 -7.00
N GLY A 105 -1.83 7.91 -8.31
CA GLY A 105 -1.72 6.76 -9.21
C GLY A 105 -0.35 6.05 -9.13
N ALA A 106 0.75 6.82 -9.20
CA ALA A 106 2.11 6.24 -9.14
C ALA A 106 2.41 5.54 -7.81
N LEU A 107 1.87 6.06 -6.70
CA LEU A 107 1.98 5.42 -5.39
C LEU A 107 1.19 4.11 -5.36
N ILE A 108 -0.07 4.12 -5.82
CA ILE A 108 -0.92 2.92 -5.87
C ILE A 108 -0.28 1.85 -6.76
N ASP A 109 0.26 2.23 -7.91
CA ASP A 109 0.93 1.30 -8.83
C ASP A 109 2.18 0.70 -8.20
N SER A 110 2.95 1.48 -7.44
CA SER A 110 4.11 0.97 -6.69
C SER A 110 3.69 -0.02 -5.60
N ILE A 111 2.62 0.27 -4.86
CA ILE A 111 2.04 -0.64 -3.84
C ILE A 111 1.59 -1.96 -4.50
N LYS A 112 0.90 -1.88 -5.63
CA LYS A 112 0.52 -3.06 -6.43
C LYS A 112 1.75 -3.87 -6.81
N ARG A 113 2.79 -3.21 -7.34
CA ARG A 113 4.02 -3.91 -7.75
C ARG A 113 4.69 -4.63 -6.58
N VAL A 114 4.75 -4.02 -5.40
CA VAL A 114 5.20 -4.72 -4.18
C VAL A 114 4.40 -6.01 -3.98
N ALA A 115 3.06 -5.96 -3.99
CA ALA A 115 2.23 -7.15 -3.81
C ALA A 115 2.46 -8.25 -4.85
N HIS A 116 2.73 -7.87 -6.11
CA HIS A 116 2.98 -8.80 -7.21
C HIS A 116 4.37 -9.41 -7.18
N SER A 117 5.34 -8.76 -6.51
CA SER A 117 6.69 -9.28 -6.33
C SER A 117 6.82 -10.26 -5.16
N PHE A 118 5.73 -10.49 -4.40
CA PHE A 118 5.72 -11.58 -3.43
C PHE A 118 5.48 -12.92 -4.14
N PRO A 119 6.24 -13.97 -3.79
CA PRO A 119 6.06 -15.30 -4.35
C PRO A 119 4.66 -15.85 -4.00
N GLU A 120 4.26 -16.94 -4.65
CA GLU A 120 3.00 -17.58 -4.30
C GLU A 120 3.05 -18.19 -2.90
N ALA A 121 1.87 -18.39 -2.30
CA ALA A 121 1.79 -18.90 -0.94
C ALA A 121 2.51 -20.25 -0.82
N GLY A 122 3.50 -20.32 0.07
CA GLY A 122 4.34 -21.51 0.27
C GLY A 122 5.62 -21.58 -0.57
N GLU A 123 5.89 -20.58 -1.41
CA GLU A 123 7.14 -20.43 -2.15
C GLU A 123 8.11 -19.47 -1.44
N ASP A 124 9.41 -19.75 -1.54
CA ASP A 124 10.46 -18.86 -1.06
C ASP A 124 10.73 -17.73 -2.06
N PHE A 125 11.24 -16.60 -1.57
CA PHE A 125 11.73 -15.53 -2.44
C PHE A 125 12.96 -16.01 -3.22
N ASP A 126 12.90 -15.89 -4.55
CA ASP A 126 14.11 -15.86 -5.36
C ASP A 126 14.79 -14.46 -5.29
N GLU A 127 16.02 -14.39 -5.78
CA GLU A 127 16.83 -13.16 -5.72
C GLU A 127 16.19 -12.01 -6.50
N ASP A 128 15.61 -12.30 -7.67
CA ASP A 128 14.95 -11.30 -8.52
C ASP A 128 13.69 -10.71 -7.84
N SER A 129 12.86 -11.56 -7.22
CA SER A 129 11.65 -11.16 -6.50
C SER A 129 11.98 -10.31 -5.28
N LEU A 130 13.06 -10.63 -4.58
CA LEU A 130 13.53 -9.86 -3.44
C LEU A 130 14.02 -8.47 -3.86
N ASP A 131 14.81 -8.40 -4.93
CA ASP A 131 15.29 -7.15 -5.50
C ASP A 131 14.12 -6.28 -5.98
N ASP A 132 13.11 -6.89 -6.60
CA ASP A 132 11.88 -6.21 -7.00
C ASP A 132 11.10 -5.67 -5.79
N VAL A 133 10.91 -6.47 -4.74
CA VAL A 133 10.26 -5.99 -3.51
C VAL A 133 11.02 -4.81 -2.92
N HIS A 134 12.35 -4.91 -2.80
CA HIS A 134 13.18 -3.83 -2.26
C HIS A 134 13.07 -2.57 -3.12
N TYR A 135 13.18 -2.72 -4.43
CA TYR A 135 13.05 -1.63 -5.39
C TYR A 135 11.68 -0.95 -5.30
N TYR A 136 10.58 -1.72 -5.30
CA TYR A 136 9.24 -1.18 -5.28
C TYR A 136 8.86 -0.59 -3.91
N LEU A 137 9.36 -1.13 -2.79
CA LEU A 137 9.20 -0.49 -1.48
C LEU A 137 9.87 0.88 -1.42
N ARG A 138 11.07 1.02 -2.00
CA ARG A 138 11.74 2.32 -2.13
C ARG A 138 10.94 3.26 -3.04
N LYS A 139 10.31 2.75 -4.11
CA LYS A 139 9.40 3.53 -4.95
C LYS A 139 8.17 4.00 -4.18
N VAL A 140 7.52 3.14 -3.40
CA VAL A 140 6.41 3.53 -2.50
C VAL A 140 6.81 4.70 -1.60
N CYS A 141 8.00 4.63 -0.98
CA CYS A 141 8.51 5.73 -0.15
C CYS A 141 8.72 7.02 -0.95
N LYS A 142 9.35 6.93 -2.12
CA LYS A 142 9.63 8.10 -2.97
C LYS A 142 8.36 8.77 -3.49
N GLU A 143 7.45 7.99 -4.07
CA GLU A 143 6.18 8.51 -4.60
C GLU A 143 5.29 9.05 -3.47
N GLY A 144 5.25 8.37 -2.32
CA GLY A 144 4.51 8.86 -1.16
C GLY A 144 5.08 10.17 -0.60
N LYS A 145 6.41 10.33 -0.54
CA LYS A 145 7.05 11.59 -0.12
C LYS A 145 6.75 12.76 -1.06
N ILE A 146 6.51 12.51 -2.35
CA ILE A 146 6.09 13.56 -3.30
C ILE A 146 4.64 13.98 -3.03
N LEU A 147 3.79 13.05 -2.60
CA LEU A 147 2.36 13.28 -2.37
C LEU A 147 2.07 13.92 -1.01
N PHE A 148 2.81 13.53 0.02
CA PHE A 148 2.59 13.98 1.39
C PHE A 148 3.46 15.19 1.72
N ALA A 149 2.85 16.20 2.36
CA ALA A 149 3.50 17.44 2.73
C ALA A 149 4.72 17.20 3.63
N GLU A 150 5.81 17.91 3.35
CA GLU A 150 7.02 17.89 4.17
C GLU A 150 6.70 18.30 5.62
N GLY A 151 7.25 17.57 6.58
CA GLY A 151 6.95 17.74 8.01
C GLY A 151 5.63 17.10 8.48
N GLY A 152 4.81 16.56 7.57
CA GLY A 152 3.65 15.74 7.93
C GLY A 152 4.04 14.33 8.41
N SER A 153 3.20 13.71 9.24
CA SER A 153 3.43 12.38 9.83
C SER A 153 3.69 11.32 8.76
N LEU A 154 2.89 11.32 7.67
CA LEU A 154 3.05 10.36 6.57
C LEU A 154 4.38 10.56 5.84
N ASN A 155 4.77 11.80 5.55
CA ASN A 155 6.04 12.10 4.89
C ASN A 155 7.24 11.71 5.77
N GLN A 156 7.17 12.00 7.07
CA GLN A 156 8.21 11.64 8.03
C GLN A 156 8.36 10.12 8.14
N MET A 157 7.26 9.38 8.27
CA MET A 157 7.27 7.91 8.33
C MET A 157 7.95 7.28 7.11
N LEU A 158 7.63 7.78 5.90
CA LEU A 158 8.24 7.30 4.65
C LEU A 158 9.71 7.71 4.52
N THR A 159 10.10 8.86 5.08
CA THR A 159 11.49 9.29 5.11
C THR A 159 12.32 8.39 6.02
N GLU A 160 11.86 8.14 7.24
CA GLU A 160 12.57 7.23 8.15
C GLU A 160 12.59 5.79 7.59
N LEU A 161 11.53 5.37 6.87
CA LEU A 161 11.50 4.06 6.21
C LEU A 161 12.52 3.96 5.07
N VAL A 162 12.64 4.98 4.21
CA VAL A 162 13.60 4.93 3.10
C VAL A 162 15.03 4.90 3.62
N ASP A 163 15.32 5.61 4.71
CA ASP A 163 16.65 5.60 5.34
C ASP A 163 17.02 4.19 5.81
N ILE A 164 16.07 3.43 6.37
CA ILE A 164 16.28 2.02 6.73
C ILE A 164 16.48 1.16 5.48
N LEU A 165 15.64 1.33 4.45
CA LEU A 165 15.75 0.53 3.22
C LEU A 165 17.07 0.78 2.46
N GLU A 166 17.69 1.94 2.64
CA GLU A 166 18.97 2.30 2.01
C GLU A 166 20.19 1.88 2.84
N THR A 167 20.01 1.34 4.06
CA THR A 167 21.09 0.76 4.84
C THR A 167 21.72 -0.42 4.11
N LYS A 168 23.06 -0.43 4.06
CA LYS A 168 23.84 -1.49 3.42
C LYS A 168 23.51 -2.86 4.05
N GLY A 169 23.16 -3.84 3.22
CA GLY A 169 22.85 -5.20 3.69
C GLY A 169 21.40 -5.42 4.09
N VAL A 170 20.56 -4.37 4.13
CA VAL A 170 19.12 -4.52 4.40
C VAL A 170 18.44 -5.40 3.34
N SER A 171 18.76 -5.24 2.06
CA SER A 171 18.17 -6.08 1.00
C SER A 171 18.39 -7.58 1.27
N SER A 172 19.59 -7.99 1.67
CA SER A 172 19.91 -9.39 1.96
C SER A 172 19.20 -9.96 3.20
N VAL A 173 18.87 -9.13 4.18
CA VAL A 173 18.14 -9.58 5.39
C VAL A 173 16.63 -9.37 5.30
N LEU A 174 16.16 -8.59 4.31
CA LEU A 174 14.76 -8.30 4.10
C LEU A 174 13.97 -9.56 3.71
N SER A 175 14.60 -10.48 2.97
CA SER A 175 14.00 -11.77 2.63
C SER A 175 13.63 -12.55 3.88
N GLU A 176 14.54 -12.67 4.85
CA GLU A 176 14.28 -13.35 6.13
C GLU A 176 13.14 -12.69 6.92
N ALA A 177 13.05 -11.35 6.87
CA ALA A 177 11.97 -10.61 7.52
C ALA A 177 10.60 -10.76 6.84
N MET A 178 10.59 -11.15 5.56
CA MET A 178 9.37 -11.30 4.75
C MET A 178 8.99 -12.76 4.50
N LYS A 179 9.89 -13.71 4.74
CA LYS A 179 9.65 -15.15 4.61
C LYS A 179 8.42 -15.59 5.41
N GLY A 180 7.53 -16.31 4.74
CA GLY A 180 6.34 -16.91 5.35
C GLY A 180 5.27 -15.90 5.79
N SER A 181 5.38 -14.62 5.41
CA SER A 181 4.38 -13.62 5.75
C SER A 181 3.36 -13.43 4.63
N ASP A 182 2.54 -14.46 4.39
CA ASP A 182 1.34 -14.35 3.55
C ASP A 182 0.46 -13.16 3.97
N VAL A 183 0.52 -12.82 5.26
CA VAL A 183 -0.17 -11.66 5.86
C VAL A 183 0.34 -10.34 5.28
N VAL A 184 1.65 -10.18 5.08
CA VAL A 184 2.22 -8.98 4.44
C VAL A 184 1.78 -8.90 2.98
N LYS A 185 1.83 -10.01 2.23
CA LYS A 185 1.33 -10.08 0.84
C LYS A 185 -0.14 -9.66 0.78
N GLN A 186 -0.98 -10.24 1.65
CA GLN A 186 -2.40 -9.92 1.73
C GLN A 186 -2.66 -8.46 2.09
N ALA A 187 -1.87 -7.89 3.01
CA ALA A 187 -2.01 -6.48 3.37
C ALA A 187 -1.66 -5.55 2.19
N PHE A 188 -0.56 -5.81 1.47
CA PHE A 188 -0.24 -5.04 0.26
C PHE A 188 -1.29 -5.24 -0.83
N GLY A 189 -1.82 -6.45 -1.01
CA GLY A 189 -2.94 -6.73 -1.91
C GLY A 189 -4.22 -5.99 -1.54
N TYR A 190 -4.50 -5.86 -0.23
CA TYR A 190 -5.62 -5.07 0.27
C TYR A 190 -5.44 -3.58 -0.04
N PHE A 191 -4.28 -3.00 0.27
CA PHE A 191 -4.00 -1.58 0.03
C PHE A 191 -3.84 -1.20 -1.45
N ALA A 192 -3.45 -2.16 -2.29
CA ALA A 192 -3.46 -2.02 -3.74
C ALA A 192 -4.87 -1.80 -4.32
N GLY A 193 -5.91 -1.99 -3.49
CA GLY A 193 -7.29 -2.13 -3.91
C GLY A 193 -7.52 -3.56 -4.38
N SER A 194 -8.55 -4.21 -3.84
CA SER A 194 -8.94 -5.56 -4.29
C SER A 194 -8.95 -5.59 -5.83
N PRO A 195 -8.35 -6.61 -6.48
CA PRO A 195 -8.55 -6.79 -7.90
C PRO A 195 -10.06 -6.84 -8.16
N PRO A 196 -10.56 -6.30 -9.29
CA PRO A 196 -11.97 -6.38 -9.62
C PRO A 196 -12.40 -7.85 -9.47
N ARG A 197 -13.30 -8.12 -8.52
CA ARG A 197 -13.91 -9.44 -8.42
C ARG A 197 -14.62 -9.63 -9.74
N ILE A 198 -14.03 -10.42 -10.64
CA ILE A 198 -14.77 -10.95 -11.78
C ILE A 198 -15.87 -11.75 -11.11
N SER A 199 -17.08 -11.18 -11.02
CA SER A 199 -18.22 -11.95 -10.58
C SER A 199 -18.21 -13.14 -11.52
N LYS A 200 -18.06 -14.35 -10.97
CA LYS A 200 -18.49 -15.52 -11.70
C LYS A 200 -19.98 -15.29 -11.88
N THR A 201 -20.36 -14.66 -12.99
CA THR A 201 -21.73 -14.66 -13.48
C THR A 201 -22.11 -16.11 -13.45
N ALA A 202 -23.02 -16.44 -12.53
CA ALA A 202 -23.56 -17.77 -12.42
C ALA A 202 -24.05 -18.15 -13.81
N GLU A 203 -23.35 -19.10 -14.44
CA GLU A 203 -23.93 -19.85 -15.54
C GLU A 203 -25.13 -20.57 -14.92
N LEU A 204 -26.31 -19.99 -15.15
CA LEU A 204 -27.61 -20.62 -14.95
C LEU A 204 -27.88 -21.55 -16.13
#